data_AF-A0A3D5HFB9-F1
#
_entry.id   AF-A0A3D5HFB9-F1
#
_cell.length_a   1.000
_cell.length_b   1.000
_cell.length_c   1.000
_cell.angle_alpha   90.00
_cell.angle_beta   90.00
_cell.angle_gamma   90.00
#
_symmetry.space_group_name_H-M   'P 1'
#
loop_
_entity.id
_entity.type
_entity.pdbx_description
1 polymer ?
#
loop_
_entity_poly.entity_id
_entity_poly.type
_entity_poly.pdbx_seq_one_letter_code
_entity_poly.pdbx_strand_id
1 'polypeptide(L)'
;MFQYSPDRIIIDKAIAAEPLTEQICERFPDTPRTVVENFAWHQDELGTDPLRNPLTQGKKTLHLKYFKGTSIKACPGFSNELVCCNYFTLDLIENCPFECTYCILQAFLNKPVITVHANLEEILEQVRQRTAAQPDTLFRVGTGEHSDSLA
;
A
#
# COMPACT_ATOMS: atom_id res chain seq x y z
N MET A 1 -2.48 22.34 2.29
CA MET A 1 -1.86 21.03 2.03
C MET A 1 -2.82 20.00 2.61
N PHE A 2 -3.21 18.99 1.84
CA PHE A 2 -4.05 17.90 2.37
C PHE A 2 -3.22 17.11 3.38
N GLN A 3 -3.79 16.80 4.55
CA GLN A 3 -3.12 16.00 5.57
C GLN A 3 -4.05 14.85 5.92
N TYR A 4 -3.68 13.65 5.46
CA TYR A 4 -4.42 12.44 5.76
C TYR A 4 -4.38 12.11 7.27
N SER A 5 -5.52 11.69 7.82
CA SER A 5 -5.64 11.14 9.17
C SER A 5 -6.61 9.96 9.13
N PRO A 6 -6.19 8.74 9.51
CA PRO A 6 -7.08 7.60 9.63
C PRO A 6 -8.01 7.73 10.85
N ASP A 7 -9.20 7.14 10.77
CA ASP A 7 -10.11 6.98 11.91
C ASP A 7 -9.72 5.76 12.77
N ARG A 8 -8.99 4.79 12.18
CA ARG A 8 -8.45 3.60 12.86
C ARG A 8 -7.27 2.98 12.10
N ILE A 9 -6.45 2.25 12.84
CA ILE A 9 -5.32 1.47 12.32
C ILE A 9 -5.53 -0.01 12.65
N ILE A 10 -5.56 -0.85 11.63
CA ILE A 10 -5.58 -2.32 11.77
C ILE A 10 -4.18 -2.84 11.47
N ILE A 11 -3.67 -3.73 12.31
CA ILE A 11 -2.29 -4.20 12.26
C ILE A 11 -2.32 -5.73 12.18
N ASP A 12 -1.82 -6.30 11.08
CA ASP A 12 -1.59 -7.74 11.03
C ASP A 12 -0.48 -8.12 12.02
N LYS A 13 -0.72 -9.13 12.85
CA LYS A 13 0.20 -9.57 13.91
C LYS A 13 1.61 -9.86 13.39
N ALA A 14 1.73 -10.35 12.16
CA ALA A 14 3.00 -10.66 11.51
C ALA A 14 3.95 -9.46 11.36
N ILE A 15 3.42 -8.24 11.33
CA ILE A 15 4.22 -7.00 11.18
C ILE A 15 4.14 -6.08 12.39
N ALA A 16 3.54 -6.54 13.49
CA ALA A 16 3.28 -5.70 14.66
C ALA A 16 4.56 -5.14 15.30
N ALA A 17 5.69 -5.84 15.12
CA ALA A 17 7.00 -5.45 15.62
C ALA A 17 7.91 -4.79 14.56
N GLU A 18 7.42 -4.57 13.33
CA GLU A 18 8.21 -3.91 12.30
C GLU A 18 8.46 -2.43 12.63
N PRO A 19 9.65 -1.88 12.36
CA PRO A 19 9.96 -0.47 12.64
C PRO A 19 8.98 0.51 11.98
N LEU A 20 8.53 0.20 10.75
CA LEU A 20 7.56 1.06 10.05
C LEU A 20 6.18 1.05 10.74
N THR A 21 5.78 -0.09 11.33
CA THR A 21 4.55 -0.17 12.12
C THR A 21 4.61 0.74 13.34
N GLU A 22 5.73 0.72 14.06
CA GLU A 22 5.95 1.59 15.22
C GLU A 22 5.91 3.07 14.82
N GLN A 23 6.67 3.46 13.79
CA GLN A 23 6.70 4.83 13.27
C GLN A 23 5.31 5.35 12.87
N ILE A 24 4.51 4.52 12.20
CA ILE A 24 3.13 4.90 11.82
C ILE A 24 2.27 5.08 13.07
N CYS A 25 2.37 4.19 14.06
CA CYS A 25 1.61 4.32 15.30
C CYS A 25 2.01 5.57 16.09
N GLU A 26 3.30 5.90 16.15
CA GLU A 26 3.79 7.13 16.78
C GLU A 26 3.31 8.40 16.08
N ARG A 27 3.16 8.33 14.75
CA ARG A 27 2.62 9.45 13.94
C ARG A 27 1.14 9.71 14.21
N PHE A 28 0.40 8.69 14.63
CA PHE A 28 -1.05 8.75 14.88
C PHE A 28 -1.39 8.26 16.32
N PRO A 29 -0.89 8.95 17.36
CA PRO A 29 -0.96 8.46 18.74
C PRO A 29 -2.39 8.31 19.27
N ASP A 30 -3.30 9.17 18.80
CA ASP A 30 -4.71 9.20 19.24
C ASP A 30 -5.62 8.28 18.41
N THR A 31 -5.09 7.64 17.36
CA THR A 31 -5.90 6.80 16.48
C THR A 31 -6.07 5.39 17.07
N PRO A 32 -7.31 4.88 17.22
CA PRO A 32 -7.55 3.53 17.70
C PRO A 32 -6.81 2.47 16.86
N ARG A 33 -6.09 1.58 17.55
CA ARG A 33 -5.32 0.49 16.93
C ARG A 33 -5.86 -0.88 17.32
N THR A 34 -5.90 -1.80 16.36
CA THR A 34 -6.31 -3.18 16.60
C THR A 34 -5.33 -4.14 15.93
N VAL A 35 -4.78 -5.07 16.71
CA VAL A 35 -3.92 -6.14 16.18
C VAL A 35 -4.79 -7.36 15.89
N VAL A 36 -4.66 -7.92 14.69
CA VAL A 36 -5.44 -9.08 14.23
C VAL A 36 -4.51 -10.13 13.60
N GLU A 37 -4.92 -11.39 13.58
CA GLU A 37 -4.12 -12.45 12.93
C GLU A 37 -4.07 -12.28 11.40
N ASN A 38 -5.21 -11.95 10.79
CA ASN A 38 -5.34 -11.67 9.37
C ASN A 38 -6.58 -10.82 9.14
N PHE A 39 -6.41 -9.56 8.73
CA PHE A 39 -7.54 -8.69 8.46
C PHE A 39 -8.27 -9.07 7.17
N ALA A 40 -9.54 -9.46 7.29
CA ALA A 40 -10.45 -9.69 6.18
C ALA A 40 -11.49 -8.58 6.10
N TRP A 41 -11.26 -7.57 5.26
CA TRP A 41 -12.09 -6.36 5.19
C TRP A 41 -13.59 -6.63 4.93
N HIS A 42 -13.94 -7.69 4.22
CA HIS A 42 -15.33 -8.08 3.94
C HIS A 42 -16.09 -8.56 5.18
N GLN A 43 -15.37 -9.02 6.21
CA GLN A 43 -15.93 -9.51 7.47
C GLN A 43 -15.98 -8.41 8.54
N ASP A 44 -15.57 -7.19 8.17
CA ASP A 44 -15.55 -6.05 9.07
C ASP A 44 -16.95 -5.50 9.27
N GLU A 45 -17.45 -5.59 10.50
CA GLU A 45 -18.82 -5.24 10.86
C GLU A 45 -19.15 -3.77 10.57
N LEU A 46 -18.17 -2.87 10.49
CA LEU A 46 -18.39 -1.46 10.13
C LEU A 46 -18.94 -1.27 8.71
N GLY A 47 -18.68 -2.21 7.80
CA GLY A 47 -19.22 -2.21 6.44
C GLY A 47 -20.66 -2.73 6.32
N THR A 48 -21.28 -3.14 7.44
CA THR A 48 -22.65 -3.69 7.46
C THR A 48 -23.73 -2.64 7.64
N ASP A 49 -23.38 -1.38 7.94
CA ASP A 49 -24.33 -0.28 7.98
C ASP A 49 -24.72 0.13 6.54
N PRO A 50 -25.96 -0.15 6.10
CA PRO A 50 -26.39 0.15 4.74
C PRO A 50 -26.43 1.64 4.44
N LEU A 51 -26.35 2.51 5.46
CA LEU A 51 -26.30 3.96 5.29
C LEU A 51 -24.89 4.48 5.02
N ARG A 52 -23.85 3.65 5.09
CA ARG A 52 -22.46 4.08 4.95
C ARG A 52 -21.79 3.43 3.76
N ASN A 53 -21.16 4.27 2.93
CA ASN A 53 -20.43 3.81 1.76
C ASN A 53 -19.13 3.10 2.19
N PRO A 54 -18.93 1.80 1.83
CA PRO A 54 -17.73 1.06 2.18
C PRO A 54 -16.43 1.69 1.67
N LEU A 55 -16.46 2.38 0.52
CA LEU A 55 -15.29 3.08 -0.02
C LEU A 55 -14.88 4.23 0.88
N THR A 56 -15.82 5.07 1.31
CA THR A 56 -15.56 6.24 2.15
C THR A 56 -15.02 5.85 3.51
N GLN A 57 -15.57 4.79 4.13
CA GLN A 57 -15.05 4.28 5.39
C GLN A 57 -13.69 3.60 5.22
N GLY A 58 -13.53 2.80 4.14
CA GLY A 58 -12.29 2.11 3.87
C GLY A 58 -11.12 3.08 3.71
N LYS A 59 -11.34 4.19 3.01
CA LYS A 59 -10.32 5.26 2.83
C LYS A 59 -9.89 5.95 4.12
N LYS A 60 -10.59 5.74 5.24
CA LYS A 60 -10.20 6.20 6.59
C LYS A 60 -9.64 5.08 7.47
N THR A 61 -9.52 3.87 6.95
CA THR A 61 -8.93 2.72 7.63
C THR A 61 -7.54 2.48 7.06
N LEU A 62 -6.53 2.57 7.93
CA LEU A 62 -5.17 2.19 7.58
C LEU A 62 -4.92 0.74 7.99
N HIS A 63 -4.60 -0.14 7.04
CA HIS A 63 -4.24 -1.53 7.30
C HIS A 63 -2.75 -1.73 7.11
N LEU A 64 -2.05 -2.09 8.19
CA LEU A 64 -0.64 -2.45 8.16
C LEU A 64 -0.52 -3.96 7.95
N LYS A 65 0.19 -4.35 6.89
CA LYS A 65 0.21 -5.72 6.39
C LYS A 65 1.62 -6.15 5.99
N TYR A 66 1.88 -7.45 6.05
CA TYR A 66 3.07 -8.04 5.44
C TYR A 66 2.88 -8.20 3.92
N PHE A 67 3.77 -7.65 3.11
CA PHE A 67 3.79 -7.89 1.67
C PHE A 67 4.37 -9.27 1.35
N LYS A 68 3.60 -10.09 0.62
CA LYS A 68 4.03 -11.40 0.14
C LYS A 68 4.35 -11.34 -1.35
N GLY A 69 5.56 -11.72 -1.73
CA GLY A 69 5.98 -11.86 -3.12
C GLY A 69 7.05 -10.85 -3.54
N THR A 70 7.13 -10.59 -4.84
CA THR A 70 8.10 -9.67 -5.43
C THR A 70 7.58 -8.23 -5.38
N SER A 71 8.27 -7.35 -4.65
CA SER A 71 7.84 -5.96 -4.42
C SER A 71 8.27 -5.01 -5.55
N ILE A 72 9.37 -5.32 -6.24
CA ILE A 72 9.89 -4.57 -7.39
C ILE A 72 9.60 -5.30 -8.70
N LYS A 73 8.78 -4.71 -9.57
CA LYS A 73 8.34 -5.33 -10.84
C LYS A 73 8.65 -4.43 -12.03
N ALA A 74 8.84 -5.02 -13.20
CA ALA A 74 8.86 -4.23 -14.43
C ALA A 74 7.48 -3.60 -14.64
N CYS A 75 7.44 -2.38 -15.18
CA CYS A 75 6.17 -1.71 -15.41
C CYS A 75 5.28 -2.48 -16.41
N PRO A 76 3.95 -2.38 -16.29
CA PRO A 76 3.01 -3.13 -17.13
C PRO A 76 3.06 -2.71 -18.61
N GLY A 77 3.69 -1.58 -18.92
CA GLY A 77 3.88 -1.10 -20.29
C GLY A 77 5.00 -1.82 -21.06
N PHE A 78 5.65 -2.83 -20.49
CA PHE A 78 6.69 -3.58 -21.18
C PHE A 78 6.12 -4.39 -22.36
N SER A 79 6.65 -4.15 -23.56
CA SER A 79 6.34 -4.92 -24.78
C SER A 79 7.57 -4.97 -25.69
N ASN A 80 7.71 -6.06 -26.44
CA ASN A 80 8.76 -6.21 -27.47
C ASN A 80 8.59 -5.22 -28.65
N GLU A 81 7.43 -4.57 -28.75
CA GLU A 81 7.11 -3.58 -29.79
C GLU A 81 7.47 -2.15 -29.37
N LEU A 82 7.91 -1.95 -28.12
CA LEU A 82 8.18 -0.63 -27.54
C LEU A 82 9.64 -0.50 -27.11
N VAL A 83 10.18 0.72 -27.22
CA VAL A 83 11.48 1.04 -26.63
C VAL A 83 11.32 1.13 -25.11
N CYS A 84 11.86 0.15 -24.40
CA CYS A 84 11.76 0.09 -22.95
C CYS A 84 12.57 1.21 -22.28
N CYS A 85 11.95 1.95 -21.36
CA CYS A 85 12.60 2.97 -20.54
C CYS A 85 13.21 2.44 -19.24
N ASN A 86 13.21 1.11 -19.07
CA ASN A 86 13.68 0.39 -17.89
C ASN A 86 13.04 0.90 -16.58
N TYR A 87 11.71 1.12 -16.64
CA TYR A 87 10.91 1.56 -15.50
C TYR A 87 10.37 0.36 -14.72
N PHE A 88 10.48 0.46 -13.41
CA PHE A 88 10.02 -0.51 -12.43
C PHE A 88 9.05 0.17 -11.47
N THR A 89 8.12 -0.61 -10.95
CA THR A 89 7.21 -0.19 -9.89
C THR A 89 7.57 -0.89 -8.59
N LEU A 90 7.43 -0.16 -7.49
CA LEU A 90 7.64 -0.65 -6.13
C LEU A 90 6.32 -0.60 -5.35
N ASP A 91 5.82 -1.77 -4.98
CA ASP A 91 4.56 -1.92 -4.25
C ASP A 91 4.77 -1.71 -2.74
N LEU A 92 4.55 -0.47 -2.27
CA LEU A 92 4.63 -0.11 -0.84
C LEU A 92 3.26 0.13 -0.21
N ILE A 93 2.35 0.72 -0.97
CA ILE A 93 1.04 1.18 -0.52
C ILE A 93 0.02 0.78 -1.58
N GLU A 94 -1.15 0.36 -1.13
CA GLU A 94 -2.31 0.12 -1.97
C GLU A 94 -3.46 1.07 -1.58
N ASN A 95 -4.18 1.55 -2.58
CA ASN A 95 -5.27 2.52 -2.49
C ASN A 95 -4.79 3.94 -2.11
N CYS A 96 -5.71 4.89 -2.01
CA CYS A 96 -5.43 6.29 -1.70
C CYS A 96 -6.56 6.94 -0.88
N PRO A 97 -6.32 8.06 -0.20
CA PRO A 97 -7.35 8.73 0.60
C PRO A 97 -8.40 9.50 -0.21
N PHE A 98 -8.18 9.69 -1.53
CA PHE A 98 -9.07 10.49 -2.38
C PHE A 98 -10.21 9.69 -3.00
N GLU A 99 -11.39 10.29 -3.13
CA GLU A 99 -12.56 9.70 -3.79
C GLU A 99 -12.77 10.22 -5.20
N CYS A 100 -11.73 10.15 -6.04
CA CYS A 100 -11.82 10.60 -7.43
C CYS A 100 -12.87 9.77 -8.19
N THR A 101 -13.80 10.44 -8.85
CA THR A 101 -14.88 9.81 -9.64
C THR A 101 -14.37 8.97 -10.81
N TYR A 102 -13.14 9.22 -11.26
CA TYR A 102 -12.46 8.54 -12.36
C TYR A 102 -11.36 7.57 -11.87
N CYS A 103 -11.33 7.23 -10.59
CA CYS A 103 -10.24 6.43 -10.02
C CYS A 103 -10.25 5.00 -10.56
N ILE A 104 -9.27 4.67 -11.42
CA ILE A 104 -9.10 3.32 -11.97
C ILE A 104 -8.84 2.26 -10.90
N LEU A 105 -8.25 2.65 -9.76
CA LEU A 105 -7.97 1.73 -8.66
C LEU A 105 -9.24 1.09 -8.09
N GLN A 106 -10.40 1.73 -8.22
CA GLN A 106 -11.67 1.14 -7.76
C GLN A 106 -12.11 -0.06 -8.60
N ALA A 107 -11.68 -0.14 -9.87
CA ALA A 107 -11.92 -1.30 -10.72
C ALA A 107 -10.82 -2.37 -10.56
N PHE A 108 -9.63 -1.97 -10.13
CA PHE A 108 -8.46 -2.86 -10.03
C PHE A 108 -8.32 -3.51 -8.66
N LEU A 109 -8.52 -2.74 -7.58
CA LEU A 109 -8.38 -3.20 -6.21
C LEU A 109 -9.70 -3.79 -5.72
N ASN A 110 -9.61 -4.95 -5.09
CA ASN A 110 -10.75 -5.64 -4.48
C ASN A 110 -10.91 -5.32 -3.00
N LYS A 111 -10.44 -4.16 -2.52
CA LYS A 111 -10.53 -3.74 -1.12
C LYS A 111 -10.62 -2.23 -1.00
N PRO A 112 -11.50 -1.70 -0.12
CA PRO A 112 -11.71 -0.26 0.01
C PRO A 112 -10.71 0.42 0.95
N VAL A 113 -9.91 -0.35 1.70
CA VAL A 113 -8.97 0.14 2.70
C VAL A 113 -7.65 0.61 2.09
N ILE A 114 -6.96 1.52 2.79
CA ILE A 114 -5.57 1.88 2.47
C ILE A 114 -4.67 0.85 3.15
N THR A 115 -3.86 0.13 2.37
CA THR A 115 -2.91 -0.85 2.91
C THR A 115 -1.50 -0.31 2.81
N VAL A 116 -0.74 -0.38 3.90
CA VAL A 116 0.71 -0.11 3.92
C VAL A 116 1.44 -1.40 4.24
N HIS A 117 2.43 -1.72 3.41
CA HIS A 117 3.26 -2.90 3.61
C HIS A 117 4.42 -2.59 4.56
N ALA A 118 4.38 -3.20 5.74
CA ALA A 118 5.21 -2.79 6.87
C ALA A 118 6.59 -3.48 6.91
N ASN A 119 6.80 -4.57 6.18
CA ASN A 119 8.11 -5.24 6.03
C ASN A 119 9.02 -4.46 5.06
N LEU A 120 9.21 -3.16 5.32
CA LEU A 120 9.90 -2.22 4.44
C LEU A 120 11.34 -2.64 4.15
N GLU A 121 12.08 -3.12 5.16
CA GLU A 121 13.48 -3.49 4.98
C GLU A 121 13.65 -4.66 4.00
N GLU A 122 12.77 -5.67 4.10
CA GLU A 122 12.74 -6.77 3.14
C GLU A 122 12.37 -6.31 1.74
N ILE A 123 11.42 -5.38 1.62
CA ILE A 123 11.04 -4.78 0.34
C ILE A 123 12.22 -4.04 -0.29
N LEU A 124 12.94 -3.23 0.49
CA LEU A 124 14.12 -2.50 0.03
C LEU A 124 15.29 -3.43 -0.31
N GLU A 125 15.41 -4.55 0.39
CA GLU A 125 16.40 -5.57 0.07
C GLU A 125 16.18 -6.17 -1.32
N GLN A 126 14.93 -6.40 -1.73
CA GLN A 126 14.63 -6.84 -3.10
C GLN A 126 15.07 -5.81 -4.15
N VAL A 127 14.92 -4.51 -3.86
CA VAL A 127 15.43 -3.44 -4.73
C VAL A 127 16.94 -3.52 -4.83
N ARG A 128 17.65 -3.61 -3.69
CA ARG A 128 19.12 -3.71 -3.66
C ARG A 128 19.63 -4.90 -4.44
N GLN A 129 19.04 -6.09 -4.23
CA GLN A 129 19.38 -7.31 -4.95
C GLN A 129 19.18 -7.14 -6.46
N ARG A 130 18.05 -6.55 -6.87
CA ARG A 130 17.75 -6.32 -8.28
C ARG A 130 18.75 -5.38 -8.94
N THR A 131 19.09 -4.27 -8.27
CA THR A 131 20.02 -3.28 -8.81
C THR A 131 21.47 -3.78 -8.81
N ALA A 132 21.87 -4.56 -7.80
CA ALA A 132 23.21 -5.11 -7.70
C ALA A 132 23.50 -6.16 -8.79
N ALA A 133 22.48 -6.84 -9.30
CA ALA A 133 22.62 -7.79 -10.40
C ALA A 133 22.96 -7.13 -11.75
N GLN A 134 22.73 -5.82 -11.90
CA GLN A 134 22.96 -5.07 -13.14
C GLN A 134 23.56 -3.68 -12.83
N PRO A 135 24.80 -3.61 -12.29
CA PRO A 135 25.37 -2.38 -11.74
C PRO A 135 25.53 -1.25 -12.77
N ASP A 136 25.72 -1.60 -14.04
CA ASP A 136 25.88 -0.63 -15.13
C ASP A 136 24.56 -0.18 -15.77
N THR A 137 23.42 -0.60 -15.20
CA THR A 137 22.08 -0.30 -15.72
C THR A 137 21.44 0.85 -14.94
N LEU A 138 20.86 1.82 -15.66
CA LEU A 138 20.04 2.85 -15.04
C LEU A 138 18.66 2.28 -14.70
N PHE A 139 18.33 2.23 -13.41
CA PHE A 139 17.00 1.87 -12.92
C PHE A 139 16.16 3.11 -12.68
N ARG A 140 14.91 3.09 -13.17
CA ARG A 140 13.89 4.06 -12.79
C ARG A 140 12.84 3.32 -11.97
N VAL A 141 12.72 3.64 -10.69
CA VAL A 141 11.77 2.98 -9.79
C VAL A 141 10.77 4.02 -9.32
N GLY A 142 9.50 3.81 -9.62
CA GLY A 142 8.43 4.65 -9.11
C GLY A 142 7.57 3.92 -8.10
N THR A 143 6.97 4.70 -7.21
CA THR A 143 5.96 4.28 -6.25
C THR A 143 4.61 4.81 -6.71
N GLY A 144 3.51 4.22 -6.24
CA GLY A 144 2.16 4.73 -6.55
C GLY A 144 1.51 4.14 -7.80
N GLU A 145 1.95 2.98 -8.31
CA GLU A 145 1.19 2.26 -9.35
C GLU A 145 -0.23 1.91 -8.84
N HIS A 146 -0.32 1.47 -7.58
CA HIS A 146 -1.55 1.02 -6.95
C HIS A 146 -2.02 1.96 -5.83
N SER A 147 -1.50 3.18 -5.74
CA SER A 147 -1.77 4.13 -4.66
C SER A 147 -1.46 5.57 -5.08
N ASP A 148 -1.77 6.54 -4.21
CA ASP A 148 -1.15 7.86 -4.27
C ASP A 148 -0.04 7.90 -3.22
N SER A 149 1.22 7.87 -3.67
CA SER A 149 2.39 7.76 -2.78
C SER A 149 2.79 9.10 -2.13
N LEU A 150 2.15 10.21 -2.50
CA LEU A 150 2.43 11.54 -1.99
C LEU A 150 1.32 12.11 -1.09
N ALA A 151 0.20 11.39 -0.97
CA ALA A 151 -1.00 11.82 -0.27
C ALA A 151 -0.91 11.80 1.26
#